data_AF-A0A9D8D2T7-F1
#
_entry.id   AF-A0A9D8D2T7-F1
#
_cell.length_a   1.000
_cell.length_b   1.000
_cell.length_c   1.000
_cell.angle_alpha   90.00
_cell.angle_beta   90.00
_cell.angle_gamma   90.00
#
_symmetry.space_group_name_H-M   'P 1'
#
loop_
_entity.id
_entity.type
_entity.pdbx_description
1 polymer ?
#
loop_
_entity_poly.entity_id
_entity_poly.type
_entity_poly.pdbx_seq_one_letter_code
_entity_poly.pdbx_strand_id
1 'polypeptide(L)'
;MSAASPGILWRAKRALSKLAFAFSVFVIVSPAILVLLWMLSLSLKNEVDNMAYPPVFVPSPPTLANFAAVFENSNLMRYLVNSLLVTGGATLVAILVGVPAGYGIAKASAHRTAICILIARITPALSYLIPLYMVYHMLGLTGSLLPIFITHLVITIPIFVYVMIGFF
;
A
#
# COMPACT_ATOMS: atom_id res chain seq x y z
N MET A 1 18.42 16.14 -48.27
CA MET A 1 18.90 16.85 -47.06
C MET A 1 19.37 15.80 -46.07
N SER A 2 20.69 15.59 -45.99
CA SER A 2 21.32 14.48 -45.25
C SER A 2 21.38 14.79 -43.75
N ALA A 3 20.79 13.93 -42.93
CA ALA A 3 20.87 14.04 -41.47
C ALA A 3 22.32 13.77 -41.03
N ALA A 4 22.98 14.78 -40.48
CA ALA A 4 24.33 14.66 -39.94
C ALA A 4 24.37 13.55 -38.88
N SER A 5 25.31 12.61 -39.05
CA SER A 5 25.48 11.50 -38.11
C SER A 5 25.84 12.04 -36.72
N PRO A 6 25.19 11.56 -35.64
CA PRO A 6 25.50 12.05 -34.32
C PRO A 6 26.95 11.72 -33.94
N GLY A 7 27.75 12.77 -33.72
CA GLY A 7 29.17 12.65 -33.40
C GLY A 7 29.43 11.79 -32.16
N ILE A 8 30.63 11.22 -32.07
CA ILE A 8 31.09 10.30 -31.00
C ILE A 8 30.83 10.89 -29.60
N LEU A 9 31.03 12.21 -29.44
CA LEU A 9 30.79 12.93 -28.18
C LEU A 9 29.31 12.94 -27.75
N TRP A 10 28.37 12.99 -28.70
CA TRP A 10 26.93 12.91 -28.40
C TRP A 10 26.54 11.49 -27.95
N ARG A 11 27.08 10.45 -28.60
CA ARG A 11 26.85 9.05 -28.23
C ARG A 11 27.41 8.76 -26.83
N ALA A 12 28.60 9.29 -26.52
CA ALA A 12 29.23 9.17 -25.20
C ALA A 12 28.44 9.89 -24.10
N LYS A 13 28.00 11.15 -24.31
CA LYS A 13 27.14 11.87 -23.35
C LYS A 13 25.81 11.14 -23.10
N ARG A 14 25.19 10.60 -24.14
CA ARG A 14 23.93 9.85 -24.02
C ARG A 14 24.12 8.52 -23.28
N ALA A 15 25.23 7.82 -23.50
CA ALA A 15 25.57 6.60 -22.77
C ALA A 15 25.84 6.88 -21.29
N LEU A 16 26.60 7.94 -20.98
CA LEU A 16 26.87 8.37 -19.61
C LEU A 16 25.58 8.78 -18.87
N SER A 17 24.69 9.52 -19.53
CA SER A 17 23.39 9.88 -18.97
C SER A 17 22.52 8.66 -18.66
N LYS A 18 22.49 7.66 -19.56
CA LYS A 18 21.78 6.39 -19.32
C LYS A 18 22.37 5.61 -18.14
N LEU A 19 23.70 5.54 -18.03
CA LEU A 19 24.37 4.87 -16.92
C LEU A 19 24.12 5.59 -15.60
N ALA A 20 24.22 6.92 -15.58
CA ALA A 20 23.92 7.73 -14.40
C ALA A 20 22.46 7.58 -13.95
N PHE A 21 21.52 7.55 -14.91
CA PHE A 21 20.11 7.28 -14.63
C PHE A 21 19.92 5.87 -14.05
N ALA A 22 20.48 4.83 -14.68
CA ALA A 22 20.38 3.46 -14.20
C ALA A 22 20.98 3.29 -12.80
N PHE A 23 22.13 3.90 -12.53
CA PHE A 23 22.75 3.91 -11.21
C PHE A 23 21.86 4.61 -10.17
N SER A 24 21.27 5.76 -10.53
CA SER A 24 20.34 6.48 -9.63
C SER A 24 19.12 5.63 -9.29
N VAL A 25 18.53 4.97 -10.29
CA VAL A 25 17.41 4.03 -10.08
C VAL A 25 17.84 2.88 -9.16
N PHE A 26 19.01 2.29 -9.40
CA PHE A 26 19.54 1.21 -8.56
C PHE A 26 19.69 1.64 -7.11
N VAL A 27 20.32 2.79 -6.86
CA VAL A 27 20.51 3.33 -5.51
C VAL A 27 19.17 3.61 -4.82
N ILE A 28 18.19 4.18 -5.52
CA ILE A 28 16.88 4.49 -4.94
C ILE A 28 16.07 3.22 -4.62
N VAL A 29 16.14 2.20 -5.48
CA VAL A 29 15.31 0.98 -5.36
C VAL A 29 15.96 -0.06 -4.44
N SER A 30 17.29 -0.09 -4.37
CA SER A 30 18.03 -1.12 -3.61
C SER A 30 17.64 -1.27 -2.13
N PRO A 31 17.32 -0.21 -1.34
CA PRO A 31 16.91 -0.40 0.05
C PRO A 31 15.57 -1.12 0.16
N ALA A 32 14.62 -0.84 -0.73
CA ALA A 32 13.32 -1.51 -0.75
C ALA A 32 13.48 -3.00 -1.09
N ILE A 33 14.31 -3.32 -2.09
CA ILE A 33 14.63 -4.70 -2.45
C ILE A 33 15.33 -5.41 -1.28
N LEU A 34 16.28 -4.74 -0.62
CA LEU A 34 16.99 -5.30 0.52
C LEU A 34 16.04 -5.68 1.67
N VAL A 35 15.10 -4.80 2.01
CA VAL A 35 14.09 -5.08 3.05
C VAL A 35 13.23 -6.28 2.66
N LEU A 36 12.79 -6.39 1.40
CA LEU A 36 12.02 -7.55 0.92
C LEU A 36 12.83 -8.86 0.98
N LEU A 37 14.09 -8.82 0.54
CA LEU A 37 14.99 -9.98 0.63
C LEU A 37 15.25 -10.37 2.09
N TRP A 38 15.34 -9.40 2.99
CA TRP A 38 15.52 -9.66 4.41
C TRP A 38 14.26 -10.29 5.02
N MET A 39 13.07 -9.81 4.68
CA MET A 39 11.81 -10.44 5.09
C MET A 39 11.70 -11.89 4.60
N LEU A 40 12.10 -12.16 3.36
CA LEU A 40 12.16 -13.52 2.83
C LEU A 40 13.15 -14.39 3.61
N SER A 41 14.34 -13.87 3.89
CA SER A 41 15.35 -14.54 4.70
C SER A 41 14.82 -14.88 6.11
N LEU A 42 14.15 -13.94 6.79
CA LEU A 42 13.54 -14.18 8.10
C LEU A 42 12.47 -15.27 8.07
N SER A 43 11.66 -15.33 6.99
CA SER A 43 10.63 -16.37 6.83
C SER A 43 11.20 -17.79 6.68
N LEU A 44 12.47 -17.90 6.26
CA LEU A 44 13.16 -19.17 5.99
C LEU A 44 14.17 -19.56 7.09
N LYS A 45 14.26 -18.80 8.19
CA LYS A 45 15.16 -19.07 9.32
C LYS A 45 14.49 -19.81 10.45
N ASN A 46 15.26 -20.53 11.26
CA ASN A 46 14.77 -21.01 12.54
C ASN A 46 14.63 -19.84 13.52
N GLU A 47 13.75 -19.98 14.52
CA GLU A 47 13.52 -18.94 15.54
C GLU A 47 14.81 -18.53 16.27
N VAL A 48 15.71 -19.48 16.51
CA VAL A 48 17.02 -19.25 17.14
C VAL A 48 17.90 -18.33 16.29
N ASP A 49 17.91 -18.53 14.97
CA ASP A 49 18.70 -17.72 14.03
C ASP A 49 18.16 -16.29 13.89
N ASN A 50 16.86 -16.09 14.14
CA ASN A 50 16.24 -14.77 14.12
C ASN A 50 16.67 -13.88 15.30
N MET A 51 17.08 -14.49 16.42
CA MET A 51 17.57 -13.79 17.62
C MET A 51 19.11 -13.76 17.73
N ALA A 52 19.81 -14.32 16.74
CA ALA A 52 21.27 -14.45 16.79
C ALA A 52 21.99 -13.09 16.69
N TYR A 53 23.10 -12.98 17.43
CA TYR A 53 24.04 -11.86 17.34
C TYR A 53 25.46 -12.41 17.07
N PRO A 54 26.12 -12.07 15.95
CA PRO A 54 25.70 -11.13 14.90
C PRO A 54 24.50 -11.63 14.07
N PRO A 55 23.71 -10.72 13.44
CA PRO A 55 22.53 -11.09 12.67
C PRO A 55 22.91 -11.95 11.46
N VAL A 56 22.26 -13.10 11.33
CA VAL A 56 22.40 -13.98 10.17
C VAL A 56 21.58 -13.40 9.03
N PHE A 57 22.17 -13.09 7.87
CA PHE A 57 21.44 -12.55 6.71
C PHE A 57 20.98 -13.62 5.72
N VAL A 58 21.70 -14.73 5.62
CA VAL A 58 21.38 -15.83 4.71
C VAL A 58 21.11 -17.08 5.57
N PRO A 59 19.90 -17.68 5.49
CA PRO A 59 19.57 -18.86 6.26
C PRO A 59 20.43 -20.06 5.85
N SER A 60 20.91 -20.82 6.82
CA SER A 60 21.72 -22.02 6.59
C SER A 60 21.53 -23.04 7.71
N PRO A 61 20.73 -24.12 7.51
CA PRO A 61 19.95 -24.44 6.33
C PRO A 61 18.64 -23.62 6.23
N PRO A 62 18.15 -23.31 5.02
CA PRO A 62 16.81 -22.76 4.85
C PRO A 62 15.74 -23.78 5.26
N THR A 63 14.70 -23.32 5.96
CA THR A 63 13.59 -24.14 6.44
C THR A 63 12.24 -23.59 5.99
N LEU A 64 11.28 -24.50 5.78
CA LEU A 64 9.87 -24.16 5.53
C LEU A 64 8.98 -24.37 6.77
N ALA A 65 9.59 -24.69 7.92
CA ALA A 65 8.87 -24.97 9.16
C ALA A 65 7.97 -23.81 9.59
N ASN A 66 8.41 -22.55 9.42
CA ASN A 66 7.61 -21.37 9.74
C ASN A 66 6.32 -21.31 8.90
N PHE A 67 6.38 -21.68 7.62
CA PHE A 67 5.20 -21.70 6.77
C PHE A 67 4.21 -22.78 7.23
N ALA A 68 4.69 -24.01 7.44
CA ALA A 68 3.86 -25.10 7.96
C ALA A 68 3.21 -24.72 9.31
N ALA A 69 4.00 -24.17 10.23
CA ALA A 69 3.54 -23.75 11.55
C ALA A 69 2.44 -22.68 11.48
N VAL A 70 2.47 -21.76 10.51
CA VAL A 70 1.41 -20.76 10.34
C VAL A 70 0.11 -21.38 9.82
N PHE A 71 0.17 -22.41 8.97
CA PHE A 71 -1.03 -23.10 8.51
C PHE A 71 -1.63 -24.04 9.57
N GLU A 72 -0.79 -24.63 10.43
CA GLU A 72 -1.24 -25.55 11.49
C GLU A 72 -1.68 -24.83 12.76
N ASN A 73 -0.88 -23.87 13.24
CA ASN A 73 -1.09 -23.23 14.54
C ASN A 73 -1.85 -21.90 14.46
N SER A 74 -2.01 -21.31 13.27
CA SER A 74 -2.71 -20.04 13.10
C SER A 74 -3.92 -20.15 12.17
N ASN A 75 -4.94 -19.33 12.43
CA ASN A 75 -6.10 -19.19 11.56
C ASN A 75 -5.79 -18.32 10.32
N LEU A 76 -4.65 -18.55 9.65
CA LEU A 76 -4.16 -17.71 8.55
C LEU A 76 -5.21 -17.58 7.44
N MET A 77 -5.87 -18.68 7.07
CA MET A 77 -6.92 -18.67 6.04
C MET A 77 -8.09 -17.77 6.42
N ARG A 78 -8.50 -17.77 7.69
CA ARG A 78 -9.55 -16.87 8.18
C ARG A 78 -9.11 -15.41 8.10
N TYR A 79 -7.86 -15.10 8.48
CA TYR A 79 -7.34 -13.73 8.42
C TYR A 79 -7.22 -13.23 6.98
N LEU A 80 -6.81 -14.11 6.05
CA LEU A 80 -6.74 -13.79 4.63
C LEU A 80 -8.14 -13.51 4.06
N VAL A 81 -9.10 -14.39 4.32
CA VAL A 81 -10.49 -14.21 3.86
C VAL A 81 -11.12 -12.95 4.45
N ASN A 82 -10.96 -12.72 5.76
CA ASN A 82 -11.44 -11.50 6.41
C ASN A 82 -10.85 -10.23 5.76
N SER A 83 -9.54 -10.24 5.47
CA SER A 83 -8.87 -9.11 4.83
C SER A 83 -9.38 -8.88 3.42
N LEU A 84 -9.53 -9.94 2.61
CA LEU A 84 -10.08 -9.87 1.26
C LEU A 84 -11.52 -9.36 1.25
N LEU A 85 -12.37 -9.85 2.14
CA LEU A 85 -13.77 -9.41 2.24
C LEU A 85 -13.86 -7.94 2.65
N VAL A 86 -13.11 -7.54 3.68
CA VAL A 86 -13.13 -6.16 4.19
C VAL A 86 -12.57 -5.20 3.16
N THR A 87 -11.38 -5.46 2.63
CA THR A 87 -10.71 -4.54 1.70
C THR A 87 -11.37 -4.55 0.32
N GLY A 88 -11.66 -5.73 -0.23
CA GLY A 88 -12.32 -5.87 -1.53
C GLY A 88 -13.73 -5.27 -1.51
N GLY A 89 -14.51 -5.53 -0.45
CA GLY A 89 -15.82 -4.92 -0.29
C GLY A 89 -15.73 -3.39 -0.15
N ALA A 90 -14.78 -2.88 0.65
CA ALA A 90 -14.62 -1.45 0.82
C ALA A 90 -14.21 -0.76 -0.49
N THR A 91 -13.33 -1.39 -1.28
CA THR A 91 -12.95 -0.92 -2.61
C THR A 91 -14.15 -0.90 -3.56
N LEU A 92 -14.96 -1.96 -3.60
CA LEU A 92 -16.16 -2.01 -4.44
C LEU A 92 -17.14 -0.88 -4.09
N VAL A 93 -17.44 -0.70 -2.81
CA VAL A 93 -18.32 0.40 -2.37
C VAL A 93 -17.70 1.77 -2.67
N ALA A 94 -16.39 1.93 -2.48
CA ALA A 94 -15.69 3.17 -2.81
C ALA A 94 -15.75 3.49 -4.30
N ILE A 95 -15.72 2.50 -5.19
CA ILE A 95 -15.94 2.69 -6.63
C ILE A 95 -17.39 3.10 -6.89
N LEU A 96 -18.35 2.33 -6.38
CA LEU A 96 -19.78 2.54 -6.61
C LEU A 96 -20.25 3.93 -6.16
N VAL A 97 -19.70 4.44 -5.06
CA VAL A 97 -20.03 5.77 -4.53
C VAL A 97 -19.10 6.84 -5.11
N GLY A 98 -17.81 6.54 -5.22
CA GLY A 98 -16.78 7.52 -5.52
C GLY A 98 -16.77 7.98 -6.97
N VAL A 99 -17.07 7.08 -7.92
CA VAL A 99 -17.19 7.43 -9.34
C VAL A 99 -18.31 8.44 -9.60
N PRO A 100 -19.59 8.19 -9.22
CA PRO A 100 -20.65 9.16 -9.48
C PRO A 100 -20.48 10.45 -8.66
N ALA A 101 -19.95 10.38 -7.43
CA ALA A 101 -19.66 11.56 -6.63
C ALA A 101 -18.56 12.43 -7.28
N GLY A 102 -17.47 11.81 -7.75
CA GLY A 102 -16.40 12.51 -8.46
C GLY A 102 -16.89 13.17 -9.74
N TYR A 103 -17.67 12.44 -10.55
CA TYR A 103 -18.30 12.99 -11.76
C TYR A 103 -19.22 14.18 -11.45
N GLY A 104 -20.09 14.05 -10.45
CA GLY A 104 -21.01 15.12 -10.06
C GLY A 104 -20.29 16.39 -9.61
N ILE A 105 -19.23 16.25 -8.81
CA ILE A 105 -18.42 17.38 -8.33
C ILE A 105 -17.68 18.05 -9.48
N ALA A 106 -17.05 17.27 -10.38
CA ALA A 106 -16.34 17.78 -11.54
C ALA A 106 -17.29 18.55 -12.48
N LYS A 107 -18.43 17.92 -12.84
CA LYS A 107 -19.43 18.53 -13.72
C LYS A 107 -20.04 19.81 -13.14
N ALA A 108 -20.30 19.84 -11.84
CA ALA A 108 -20.84 21.01 -11.16
C ALA A 108 -19.77 22.08 -10.85
N SER A 109 -18.49 21.83 -11.17
CA SER A 109 -17.36 22.69 -10.81
C SER A 109 -17.35 23.03 -9.30
N ALA A 110 -17.72 22.06 -8.46
CA ALA A 110 -17.93 22.23 -7.03
C ALA A 110 -16.61 22.16 -6.23
N HIS A 111 -15.70 23.10 -6.52
CA HIS A 111 -14.36 23.17 -5.94
C HIS A 111 -14.35 23.18 -4.41
N ARG A 112 -15.32 23.85 -3.77
CA ARG A 112 -15.43 23.88 -2.30
C ARG A 112 -15.68 22.49 -1.72
N THR A 113 -16.55 21.70 -2.36
CA THR A 113 -16.84 20.32 -1.95
C THR A 113 -15.61 19.43 -2.10
N ALA A 114 -14.87 19.56 -3.20
CA ALA A 114 -13.62 18.83 -3.42
C ALA A 114 -12.59 19.12 -2.32
N ILE A 115 -12.43 20.39 -1.93
CA ILE A 115 -11.53 20.80 -0.86
C ILE A 115 -12.01 20.26 0.50
N CYS A 116 -13.30 20.32 0.81
CA CYS A 116 -13.85 19.76 2.06
C CYS A 116 -13.55 18.26 2.19
N ILE A 117 -13.71 17.49 1.10
CA ILE A 117 -13.39 16.06 1.06
C ILE A 117 -11.89 15.82 1.29
N LEU A 118 -11.03 16.66 0.70
CA LEU A 118 -9.58 16.57 0.90
C LEU A 118 -9.17 16.88 2.34
N ILE A 119 -9.77 17.90 2.96
CA ILE A 119 -9.53 18.24 4.38
C ILE A 119 -9.93 17.06 5.29
N ALA A 120 -11.09 16.46 5.03
CA ALA A 120 -11.51 15.26 5.76
C ALA A 120 -10.49 14.11 5.62
N ARG A 121 -9.87 13.95 4.44
CA ARG A 121 -8.86 12.92 4.17
C ARG A 121 -7.52 13.16 4.87
N ILE A 122 -7.10 14.42 5.03
CA ILE A 122 -5.81 14.77 5.64
C ILE A 122 -5.81 14.49 7.15
N THR A 123 -6.98 14.37 7.76
CA THR A 123 -7.06 14.11 9.20
C THR A 123 -6.41 12.76 9.53
N PRO A 124 -5.52 12.70 10.55
CA PRO A 124 -4.79 11.49 10.86
C PRO A 124 -5.73 10.33 11.20
N ALA A 125 -5.48 9.15 10.61
CA ALA A 125 -6.31 7.96 10.86
C ALA A 125 -6.39 7.60 12.36
N LEU A 126 -5.29 7.82 13.09
CA LEU A 126 -5.23 7.58 14.54
C LEU A 126 -6.15 8.51 15.35
N SER A 127 -6.45 9.72 14.86
CA SER A 127 -7.32 10.68 15.55
C SER A 127 -8.76 10.18 15.68
N TYR A 128 -9.22 9.35 14.75
CA TYR A 128 -10.56 8.77 14.78
C TYR A 128 -10.62 7.39 15.44
N LEU A 129 -9.49 6.79 15.80
CA LEU A 129 -9.44 5.43 16.33
C LEU A 129 -10.25 5.28 17.63
N ILE A 130 -9.98 6.13 18.63
CA ILE A 130 -10.68 6.10 19.92
C ILE A 130 -12.16 6.47 19.75
N PRO A 131 -12.52 7.59 19.08
CA PRO A 131 -13.93 7.93 18.87
C PRO A 131 -14.74 6.85 18.16
N LEU A 132 -14.21 6.28 17.06
CA LEU A 132 -14.90 5.22 16.33
C LEU A 132 -15.02 3.95 17.16
N TYR A 133 -13.97 3.58 17.91
CA TYR A 133 -14.06 2.45 18.84
C TYR A 133 -15.17 2.64 19.88
N MET A 134 -15.28 3.82 20.49
CA MET A 134 -16.35 4.11 21.44
C MET A 134 -17.74 3.95 20.80
N VAL A 135 -17.94 4.47 19.58
CA VAL A 135 -19.20 4.31 18.84
C VAL A 135 -19.48 2.83 18.58
N TYR A 136 -18.51 2.07 18.06
CA TYR A 136 -18.70 0.64 17.78
C TYR A 136 -18.97 -0.18 19.03
N HIS A 137 -18.35 0.17 20.16
CA HIS A 137 -18.59 -0.45 21.45
C HIS A 137 -20.01 -0.15 21.96
N MET A 138 -20.45 1.11 21.89
CA MET A 138 -21.81 1.51 22.27
C MET A 138 -22.88 0.83 21.40
N LEU A 139 -22.58 0.60 20.12
CA LEU A 139 -23.46 -0.11 19.19
C LEU A 139 -23.37 -1.64 19.30
N GLY A 140 -22.51 -2.19 20.16
CA GLY A 140 -22.31 -3.63 20.29
C GLY A 140 -21.72 -4.30 19.03
N LEU A 141 -21.08 -3.54 18.15
CA LEU A 141 -20.51 -4.04 16.89
C LEU A 141 -19.07 -4.58 17.05
N THR A 142 -18.46 -4.38 18.22
CA THR A 142 -17.12 -4.86 18.55
C THR A 142 -17.01 -6.38 18.41
N GLY A 143 -15.86 -6.86 17.93
CA GLY A 143 -15.62 -8.28 17.70
C GLY A 143 -16.13 -8.81 16.35
N SER A 144 -16.68 -7.94 15.49
CA SER A 144 -17.11 -8.27 14.12
C SER A 144 -16.24 -7.57 13.05
N LEU A 145 -16.41 -7.96 11.78
CA LEU A 145 -15.73 -7.33 10.64
C LEU A 145 -16.33 -5.98 10.24
N LEU A 146 -17.57 -5.71 10.64
CA LEU A 146 -18.32 -4.53 10.21
C LEU A 146 -17.66 -3.20 10.64
N PRO A 147 -17.20 -3.02 11.91
CA PRO A 147 -16.41 -1.85 12.31
C PRO A 147 -15.19 -1.59 11.43
N ILE A 148 -14.47 -2.66 11.09
CA ILE A 148 -13.23 -2.57 10.31
C ILE A 148 -13.58 -2.16 8.88
N PHE A 149 -14.62 -2.74 8.30
CA PHE A 149 -15.16 -2.39 6.99
C PHE A 149 -15.60 -0.92 6.90
N ILE A 150 -16.41 -0.45 7.85
CA ILE A 150 -16.88 0.95 7.88
C ILE A 150 -15.69 1.90 8.02
N THR A 151 -14.73 1.57 8.88
CA THR A 151 -13.52 2.40 9.07
C THR A 151 -12.71 2.51 7.78
N HIS A 152 -12.60 1.42 7.00
CA HIS A 152 -11.95 1.46 5.68
C HIS A 152 -12.70 2.38 4.70
N LEU A 153 -14.04 2.38 4.72
CA LEU A 153 -14.82 3.29 3.86
C LEU A 153 -14.56 4.76 4.16
N VAL A 154 -14.51 5.14 5.44
CA VAL A 154 -14.23 6.52 5.89
C VAL A 154 -12.89 7.02 5.35
N ILE A 155 -11.90 6.13 5.26
CA ILE A 155 -10.55 6.42 4.80
C ILE A 155 -10.46 6.42 3.26
N THR A 156 -11.08 5.43 2.61
CA THR A 156 -10.90 5.16 1.19
C THR A 156 -11.82 6.00 0.30
N ILE A 157 -13.07 6.27 0.69
CA ILE A 157 -14.01 7.05 -0.14
C ILE A 157 -13.48 8.46 -0.45
N PRO A 158 -12.98 9.26 0.52
CA PRO A 158 -12.55 10.62 0.25
C PRO A 158 -11.43 10.72 -0.79
N ILE A 159 -10.42 9.85 -0.68
CA ILE A 159 -9.32 9.82 -1.64
C ILE A 159 -9.81 9.32 -3.01
N PHE A 160 -10.71 8.33 -3.03
CA PHE A 160 -11.24 7.80 -4.29
C PHE A 160 -12.05 8.85 -5.04
N VAL A 161 -12.98 9.55 -4.36
CA VAL A 161 -13.74 10.67 -4.93
C VAL A 161 -12.79 11.74 -5.45
N TYR A 162 -11.81 12.15 -4.65
CA TYR A 162 -10.89 13.21 -5.02
C TYR A 162 -10.08 12.87 -6.28
N VAL A 163 -9.59 11.63 -6.38
CA VAL A 163 -8.88 11.15 -7.57
C VAL A 163 -9.82 11.11 -8.78
N MET A 164 -11.07 10.66 -8.63
CA MET A 164 -12.05 10.60 -9.72
C MET A 164 -12.45 11.98 -10.26
N ILE A 165 -12.40 13.04 -9.45
CA ILE A 165 -12.63 14.42 -9.95
C ILE A 165 -11.62 14.77 -11.05
N GLY A 166 -10.36 14.33 -10.95
CA GLY A 166 -9.34 14.64 -11.95
C GLY A 166 -9.49 13.90 -13.28
N PHE A 167 -10.38 12.91 -13.37
CA PHE A 167 -10.66 12.16 -14.59
C PHE A 167 -11.84 12.71 -15.40
N PHE A 168 -12.67 13.59 -14.84
CA PHE A 168 -13.88 14.13 -15.45
C PHE A 168 -13.82 15.66 -15.56
#